data_AF-A0A9Q6F289-F1
#
_entry.id   AF-A0A9Q6F289-F1
#
_cell.length_a   1.000
_cell.length_b   1.000
_cell.length_c   1.000
_cell.angle_alpha   90.00
_cell.angle_beta   90.00
_cell.angle_gamma   90.00
#
_symmetry.space_group_name_H-M   'P 1'
#
loop_
_entity.id
_entity.type
_entity.pdbx_description
1 polymer ?
#
loop_
_entity_poly.entity_id
_entity_poly.type
_entity_poly.pdbx_seq_one_letter_code
_entity_poly.pdbx_strand_id
1 'polypeptide(L)'
;MKDKLNELREQGKNIYSFSKLGTFNNCEYEYYNTYVLKKKGIDNIYTLMGSELHNGIEKIYKNELDIKKFKKDFENRLIELEMNGVSFPSESIGDSWKADVGHFMNNFNKIDSKMILEKLMVFEIAEGIYLQGYVDAILPSEKGKPYVSIYDWKTSSKFTGKKLNEAGRQLLMYKLALEQTTNLKVDKILWFMVKYVYVCTHGKTKVIKKMCNRGKWVKEMRKQLEKQMKNLRYDDFEIELMLDNAVKENNLNSLPEEVKNKFWLEDCTVEYEVTDEKVNELKNYITETVERIENKDREDENQWQPVKINKFNSFYCSVLCGHRKTCKFYKEFLESNKFKKKNNTDMFDNLFS
;
A
#
# COMPACT_ATOMS: atom_id res chain seq x y z
N MET A 1 -8.96 -12.98 -22.22
CA MET A 1 -9.01 -11.81 -21.32
C MET A 1 -8.69 -10.50 -22.03
N LYS A 2 -7.52 -10.34 -22.67
CA LYS A 2 -7.23 -9.14 -23.50
C LYS A 2 -8.25 -8.97 -24.62
N ASP A 3 -8.66 -10.08 -25.19
CA ASP A 3 -9.70 -10.27 -26.22
C ASP A 3 -11.04 -9.70 -25.75
N LYS A 4 -11.58 -10.19 -24.62
CA LYS A 4 -12.79 -9.63 -23.96
C LYS A 4 -12.65 -8.13 -23.63
N LEU A 5 -11.45 -7.66 -23.28
CA LEU A 5 -11.22 -6.23 -23.02
C LEU A 5 -11.30 -5.39 -24.30
N ASN A 6 -10.89 -5.93 -25.44
CA ASN A 6 -11.01 -5.29 -26.75
C ASN A 6 -12.46 -5.33 -27.24
N GLU A 7 -13.11 -6.51 -27.16
CA GLU A 7 -14.52 -6.71 -27.48
C GLU A 7 -15.43 -5.69 -26.76
N LEU A 8 -15.26 -5.51 -25.45
CA LEU A 8 -16.02 -4.50 -24.68
C LEU A 8 -15.74 -3.06 -25.13
N ARG A 9 -14.52 -2.75 -25.59
CA ARG A 9 -14.17 -1.42 -26.14
C ARG A 9 -14.76 -1.20 -27.53
N GLU A 10 -14.78 -2.23 -28.36
CA GLU A 10 -15.39 -2.23 -29.70
C GLU A 10 -16.92 -2.08 -29.61
N GLN A 11 -17.54 -2.67 -28.58
CA GLN A 11 -18.93 -2.43 -28.18
C GLN A 11 -19.19 -1.06 -27.51
N GLY A 12 -18.16 -0.20 -27.39
CA GLY A 12 -18.27 1.13 -26.77
C GLY A 12 -18.53 1.13 -25.26
N LYS A 13 -18.37 0.00 -24.56
CA LYS A 13 -18.64 -0.11 -23.12
C LYS A 13 -17.58 0.64 -22.31
N ASN A 14 -18.03 1.47 -21.36
CA ASN A 14 -17.14 2.01 -20.33
C ASN A 14 -16.59 0.86 -19.46
N ILE A 15 -15.27 0.79 -19.33
CA ILE A 15 -14.59 -0.11 -18.39
C ILE A 15 -13.93 0.73 -17.30
N TYR A 16 -14.15 0.37 -16.04
CA TYR A 16 -13.56 1.04 -14.88
C TYR A 16 -12.52 0.14 -14.19
N SER A 17 -11.78 0.70 -13.24
CA SER A 17 -10.87 -0.01 -12.35
C SER A 17 -11.05 0.52 -10.94
N PHE A 18 -10.65 -0.25 -9.93
CA PHE A 18 -10.72 0.21 -8.54
C PHE A 18 -9.95 1.52 -8.32
N SER A 19 -8.78 1.67 -8.96
CA SER A 19 -8.00 2.91 -8.94
C SER A 19 -8.75 4.11 -9.57
N LYS A 20 -9.43 3.91 -10.70
CA LYS A 20 -10.21 4.96 -11.40
C LYS A 20 -11.42 5.42 -10.57
N LEU A 21 -12.15 4.48 -9.94
CA LEU A 21 -13.25 4.78 -9.01
C LEU A 21 -12.74 5.45 -7.72
N GLY A 22 -11.54 5.07 -7.27
CA GLY A 22 -10.82 5.71 -6.17
C GLY A 22 -10.44 7.16 -6.46
N THR A 23 -9.89 7.47 -7.65
CA THR A 23 -9.57 8.86 -8.04
C THR A 23 -10.81 9.76 -7.96
N PHE A 24 -11.96 9.30 -8.47
CA PHE A 24 -13.20 10.07 -8.44
C PHE A 24 -13.68 10.36 -7.01
N ASN A 25 -13.72 9.33 -6.15
CA ASN A 25 -14.17 9.50 -4.77
C ASN A 25 -13.18 10.26 -3.88
N ASN A 26 -11.90 10.29 -4.24
CA ASN A 26 -10.92 11.17 -3.60
C ASN A 26 -11.08 12.63 -4.06
N CYS A 27 -11.22 12.87 -5.37
CA CYS A 27 -11.31 14.19 -5.98
C CYS A 27 -11.91 14.11 -7.41
N GLU A 28 -13.17 14.52 -7.59
CA GLU A 28 -13.84 14.45 -8.90
C GLU A 28 -13.12 15.33 -9.93
N TYR A 29 -12.57 16.48 -9.53
CA TYR A 29 -11.76 17.34 -10.39
C TYR A 29 -10.45 16.68 -10.88
N GLU A 30 -9.83 15.81 -10.07
CA GLU A 30 -8.68 15.04 -10.53
C GLU A 30 -9.09 13.99 -11.54
N TYR A 31 -10.18 13.27 -11.27
CA TYR A 31 -10.75 12.30 -12.20
C TYR A 31 -11.09 12.95 -13.55
N TYR A 32 -11.70 14.14 -13.54
CA TYR A 32 -12.01 14.91 -14.74
C TYR A 32 -10.77 15.20 -15.59
N ASN A 33 -9.74 15.77 -14.96
CA ASN A 33 -8.50 16.08 -15.66
C ASN A 33 -7.76 14.82 -16.16
N THR A 34 -7.79 13.71 -15.41
CA THR A 34 -7.06 12.47 -15.75
C THR A 34 -7.79 11.56 -16.74
N TYR A 35 -9.10 11.34 -16.60
CA TYR A 35 -9.85 10.32 -17.35
C TYR A 35 -10.82 10.91 -18.41
N VAL A 36 -11.34 12.13 -18.20
CA VAL A 36 -12.20 12.80 -19.20
C VAL A 36 -11.32 13.59 -20.15
N LEU A 37 -10.58 14.58 -19.65
CA LEU A 37 -9.69 15.43 -20.45
C LEU A 37 -8.32 14.80 -20.79
N LYS A 38 -8.03 13.60 -20.25
CA LYS A 38 -6.82 12.80 -20.54
C LYS A 38 -5.50 13.56 -20.37
N LYS A 39 -5.46 14.58 -19.50
CA LYS A 39 -4.26 15.37 -19.21
C LYS A 39 -3.26 14.51 -18.45
N LYS A 40 -1.99 14.53 -18.86
CA LYS A 40 -0.92 13.82 -18.14
C LYS A 40 -0.70 14.46 -16.76
N GLY A 41 -0.88 13.67 -15.70
CA GLY A 41 -0.48 14.04 -14.34
C GLY A 41 1.01 13.85 -14.08
N ILE A 42 1.43 14.12 -12.85
CA ILE A 42 2.77 13.82 -12.34
C ILE A 42 2.70 12.84 -11.16
N ASP A 43 3.45 11.75 -11.23
CA ASP A 43 3.53 10.78 -10.14
C ASP A 43 4.19 11.35 -8.88
N ASN A 44 4.09 10.61 -7.78
CA ASN A 44 4.76 10.89 -6.52
C ASN A 44 5.67 9.70 -6.15
N ILE A 45 6.58 9.93 -5.20
CA ILE A 45 7.60 8.94 -4.83
C ILE A 45 7.02 7.58 -4.39
N TYR A 46 5.84 7.56 -3.75
CA TYR A 46 5.18 6.33 -3.33
C TYR A 46 4.60 5.54 -4.53
N THR A 47 4.00 6.24 -5.50
CA THR A 47 3.51 5.61 -6.74
C THR A 47 4.66 4.99 -7.53
N LEU A 48 5.76 5.74 -7.69
CA LEU A 48 6.93 5.30 -8.45
C LEU A 48 7.63 4.14 -7.75
N MET A 49 8.11 4.31 -6.52
CA MET A 49 8.84 3.26 -5.80
C MET A 49 7.95 2.06 -5.43
N GLY A 50 6.63 2.25 -5.32
CA GLY A 50 5.68 1.14 -5.27
C GLY A 50 5.72 0.32 -6.57
N SER A 51 5.58 0.98 -7.72
CA SER A 51 5.61 0.33 -9.04
C SER A 51 6.94 -0.40 -9.30
N GLU A 52 8.09 0.20 -8.95
CA GLU A 52 9.39 -0.47 -9.01
C GLU A 52 9.44 -1.73 -8.13
N LEU A 53 8.75 -1.72 -6.99
CA LEU A 53 8.69 -2.89 -6.10
C LEU A 53 7.88 -4.03 -6.73
N HIS A 54 6.65 -3.78 -7.21
CA HIS A 54 5.83 -4.81 -7.87
C HIS A 54 6.55 -5.38 -9.09
N ASN A 55 7.06 -4.51 -9.98
CA ASN A 55 7.80 -4.91 -11.18
C ASN A 55 9.04 -5.78 -10.87
N GLY A 56 9.77 -5.47 -9.79
CA GLY A 56 10.94 -6.24 -9.38
C GLY A 56 10.60 -7.59 -8.75
N ILE A 57 9.60 -7.62 -7.86
CA ILE A 57 9.10 -8.86 -7.25
C ILE A 57 8.57 -9.80 -8.33
N GLU A 58 7.79 -9.30 -9.30
CA GLU A 58 7.28 -10.08 -10.43
C GLU A 58 8.42 -10.74 -11.22
N LYS A 59 9.42 -9.96 -11.65
CA LYS A 59 10.60 -10.43 -12.39
C LYS A 59 11.43 -11.44 -11.59
N ILE A 60 11.58 -11.22 -10.28
CA ILE A 60 12.28 -12.16 -9.39
C ILE A 60 11.57 -13.51 -9.38
N TYR A 61 10.25 -13.56 -9.21
CA TYR A 61 9.50 -14.82 -9.23
C TYR A 61 9.50 -15.51 -10.59
N LYS A 62 9.52 -14.76 -11.70
CA LYS A 62 9.75 -15.30 -13.06
C LYS A 62 11.19 -15.77 -13.31
N ASN A 63 12.14 -15.44 -12.43
CA ASN A 63 13.59 -15.64 -12.58
C ASN A 63 14.24 -14.77 -13.67
N GLU A 64 13.59 -13.65 -14.03
CA GLU A 64 14.10 -12.63 -14.97
C GLU A 64 15.04 -11.62 -14.28
N LEU A 65 15.08 -11.59 -12.95
CA LEU A 65 15.88 -10.66 -12.15
C LEU A 65 16.43 -11.34 -10.88
N ASP A 66 17.69 -11.09 -10.57
CA ASP A 66 18.34 -11.49 -9.32
C ASP A 66 18.00 -10.53 -8.16
N ILE A 67 17.93 -11.06 -6.93
CA ILE A 67 17.55 -10.30 -5.73
C ILE A 67 18.62 -9.25 -5.36
N LYS A 68 19.92 -9.57 -5.49
CA LYS A 68 21.00 -8.61 -5.18
C LYS A 68 21.05 -7.49 -6.21
N LYS A 69 20.85 -7.83 -7.49
CA LYS A 69 20.69 -6.82 -8.56
C LYS A 69 19.46 -5.94 -8.30
N PHE A 70 18.30 -6.53 -8.02
CA PHE A 70 17.07 -5.78 -7.75
C PHE A 70 17.24 -4.79 -6.60
N LYS A 71 17.86 -5.21 -5.49
CA LYS A 71 18.18 -4.31 -4.38
C LYS A 71 18.98 -3.09 -4.87
N LYS A 72 20.08 -3.31 -5.58
CA LYS A 72 20.93 -2.23 -6.11
C LYS A 72 20.16 -1.31 -7.07
N ASP A 73 19.39 -1.88 -7.98
CA ASP A 73 18.62 -1.11 -8.97
C ASP A 73 17.52 -0.26 -8.28
N PHE A 74 16.87 -0.79 -7.24
CA PHE A 74 15.89 -0.07 -6.42
C PHE A 74 16.51 1.07 -5.58
N GLU A 75 17.68 0.83 -4.99
CA GLU A 75 18.45 1.86 -4.26
C GLU A 75 18.92 2.99 -5.19
N ASN A 76 19.47 2.65 -6.36
CA ASN A 76 19.86 3.62 -7.39
C ASN A 76 18.66 4.46 -7.85
N ARG A 77 17.52 3.81 -8.11
CA ARG A 77 16.29 4.45 -8.59
C ARG A 77 15.73 5.46 -7.58
N LEU A 78 15.84 5.15 -6.28
CA LEU A 78 15.44 6.08 -5.23
C LEU A 78 16.31 7.35 -5.23
N ILE A 79 17.63 7.19 -5.34
CA ILE A 79 18.59 8.31 -5.44
C ILE A 79 18.31 9.16 -6.68
N GLU A 80 18.06 8.52 -7.84
CA GLU A 80 17.72 9.19 -9.09
C GLU A 80 16.44 10.04 -8.97
N LEU A 81 15.40 9.53 -8.30
CA LEU A 81 14.17 10.30 -8.06
C LEU A 81 14.38 11.49 -7.13
N GLU A 82 15.16 11.32 -6.05
CA GLU A 82 15.46 12.40 -5.12
C GLU A 82 16.32 13.50 -5.78
N MET A 83 17.31 13.13 -6.60
CA MET A 83 18.09 14.06 -7.44
C MET A 83 17.23 14.82 -8.45
N ASN A 84 16.20 14.19 -9.01
CA ASN A 84 15.25 14.82 -9.92
C ASN A 84 14.12 15.61 -9.20
N GLY A 85 14.22 15.84 -7.89
CA GLY A 85 13.26 16.63 -7.12
C GLY A 85 11.92 15.91 -6.88
N VAL A 86 11.89 14.59 -6.98
CA VAL A 86 10.74 13.74 -6.60
C VAL A 86 11.03 13.16 -5.21
N SER A 87 10.84 13.98 -4.17
CA SER A 87 11.18 13.66 -2.78
C SER A 87 9.99 13.15 -1.96
N PHE A 88 10.28 12.66 -0.75
CA PHE A 88 9.28 12.47 0.30
C PHE A 88 8.74 13.81 0.85
N PRO A 89 7.57 13.82 1.52
CA PRO A 89 6.96 15.03 2.07
C PRO A 89 7.75 15.68 3.22
N SER A 90 8.55 14.89 3.94
CA SER A 90 9.57 15.34 4.88
C SER A 90 10.65 14.25 5.02
N GLU A 91 11.82 14.66 5.50
CA GLU A 91 12.99 13.78 5.73
C GLU A 91 12.64 12.60 6.65
N SER A 92 12.10 12.88 7.84
CA SER A 92 11.62 11.86 8.81
C SER A 92 10.61 10.85 8.22
N ILE A 93 9.72 11.29 7.32
CA ILE A 93 8.80 10.38 6.60
C ILE A 93 9.56 9.52 5.59
N GLY A 94 10.53 10.11 4.90
CA GLY A 94 11.43 9.43 3.97
C GLY A 94 12.28 8.37 4.66
N ASP A 95 13.01 8.72 5.71
CA ASP A 95 13.90 7.81 6.44
C ASP A 95 13.13 6.64 7.06
N SER A 96 11.96 6.92 7.65
CA SER A 96 11.03 5.91 8.16
C SER A 96 10.57 4.94 7.07
N TRP A 97 10.31 5.42 5.85
CA TRP A 97 9.97 4.58 4.71
C TRP A 97 11.19 3.82 4.15
N LYS A 98 12.35 4.49 4.04
CA LYS A 98 13.64 3.92 3.59
C LYS A 98 14.09 2.78 4.50
N ALA A 99 14.01 2.96 5.81
CA ALA A 99 14.37 1.92 6.78
C ALA A 99 13.41 0.73 6.74
N ASP A 100 12.09 0.97 6.63
CA ASP A 100 11.08 -0.09 6.53
C ASP A 100 11.25 -0.93 5.25
N VAL A 101 11.34 -0.28 4.07
CA VAL A 101 11.41 -0.97 2.78
C VAL A 101 12.83 -1.48 2.49
N GLY A 102 13.88 -0.76 2.89
CA GLY A 102 15.26 -1.24 2.82
C GLY A 102 15.50 -2.50 3.65
N HIS A 103 14.93 -2.58 4.86
CA HIS A 103 14.96 -3.83 5.63
C HIS A 103 14.19 -4.96 4.93
N PHE A 104 13.06 -4.69 4.26
CA PHE A 104 12.41 -5.70 3.42
C PHE A 104 13.35 -6.17 2.30
N MET A 105 13.90 -5.26 1.50
CA MET A 105 14.79 -5.57 0.38
C MET A 105 16.06 -6.34 0.80
N ASN A 106 16.60 -6.06 1.99
CA ASN A 106 17.75 -6.78 2.56
C ASN A 106 17.44 -8.21 3.05
N ASN A 107 16.17 -8.53 3.33
CA ASN A 107 15.75 -9.81 3.93
C ASN A 107 14.71 -10.55 3.08
N PHE A 108 14.42 -10.07 1.87
CA PHE A 108 13.39 -10.63 1.00
C PHE A 108 13.81 -12.00 0.48
N ASN A 109 12.96 -13.00 0.76
CA ASN A 109 13.08 -14.35 0.25
C ASN A 109 11.84 -14.68 -0.58
N LYS A 110 11.98 -15.52 -1.60
CA LYS A 110 10.85 -16.04 -2.36
C LYS A 110 9.97 -16.91 -1.44
N ILE A 111 8.65 -16.73 -1.52
CA ILE A 111 7.70 -17.74 -1.07
C ILE A 111 7.89 -18.96 -1.98
N ASP A 112 8.23 -20.11 -1.41
CA ASP A 112 8.38 -21.37 -2.16
C ASP A 112 7.01 -21.95 -2.52
N SER A 113 6.38 -21.36 -3.54
CA SER A 113 5.09 -21.78 -4.06
C SER A 113 4.93 -21.37 -5.53
N LYS A 114 4.24 -22.20 -6.31
CA LYS A 114 3.89 -21.86 -7.70
C LYS A 114 2.80 -20.81 -7.68
N MET A 115 3.01 -19.68 -8.35
CA MET A 115 2.06 -18.56 -8.36
C MET A 115 1.76 -18.07 -9.78
N ILE A 116 0.54 -17.54 -9.96
CA ILE A 116 0.16 -16.77 -11.15
C ILE A 116 0.33 -15.29 -10.78
N LEU A 117 1.15 -14.55 -11.53
CA LEU A 117 1.47 -13.14 -11.30
C LEU A 117 0.71 -12.22 -12.26
N GLU A 118 0.51 -10.96 -11.86
CA GLU A 118 -0.03 -9.86 -12.68
C GLU A 118 -1.25 -10.26 -13.54
N LYS A 119 -2.18 -10.99 -12.93
CA LYS A 119 -3.28 -11.60 -13.66
C LYS A 119 -4.32 -10.54 -14.02
N LEU A 120 -4.35 -10.13 -15.30
CA LEU A 120 -5.43 -9.31 -15.85
C LEU A 120 -6.78 -10.04 -15.73
N MET A 121 -7.71 -9.39 -15.05
CA MET A 121 -9.11 -9.80 -14.86
C MET A 121 -10.04 -8.79 -15.56
N VAL A 122 -11.09 -9.28 -16.24
CA VAL A 122 -12.10 -8.45 -16.92
C VAL A 122 -13.49 -9.06 -16.74
N PHE A 123 -14.34 -8.41 -15.96
CA PHE A 123 -15.59 -8.99 -15.48
C PHE A 123 -16.70 -7.94 -15.32
N GLU A 124 -17.92 -8.42 -15.06
CA GLU A 124 -19.12 -7.61 -14.86
C GLU A 124 -19.55 -7.76 -13.39
N ILE A 125 -19.57 -6.66 -12.64
CA ILE A 125 -19.85 -6.67 -11.18
C ILE A 125 -21.33 -6.45 -10.87
N ALA A 126 -21.99 -5.69 -11.75
CA ALA A 126 -23.41 -5.37 -11.80
C ALA A 126 -23.77 -5.12 -13.27
N GLU A 127 -25.07 -5.18 -13.61
CA GLU A 127 -25.57 -5.12 -14.99
C GLU A 127 -25.00 -3.93 -15.78
N GLY A 128 -24.30 -4.22 -16.89
CA GLY A 128 -23.65 -3.23 -17.75
C GLY A 128 -22.38 -2.58 -17.18
N ILE A 129 -21.99 -2.86 -15.94
CA ILE A 129 -20.84 -2.25 -15.26
C ILE A 129 -19.63 -3.19 -15.31
N TYR A 130 -18.71 -2.89 -16.24
CA TYR A 130 -17.50 -3.67 -16.49
C TYR A 130 -16.29 -3.14 -15.72
N LEU A 131 -15.58 -4.05 -15.05
CA LEU A 131 -14.36 -3.77 -14.31
C LEU A 131 -13.16 -4.53 -14.87
N GLN A 132 -12.00 -3.87 -14.82
CA GLN A 132 -10.69 -4.47 -15.04
C GLN A 132 -9.77 -4.27 -13.82
N GLY A 133 -8.84 -5.20 -13.62
CA GLY A 133 -7.79 -5.12 -12.62
C GLY A 133 -6.69 -6.14 -12.88
N TYR A 134 -5.54 -5.96 -12.21
CA TYR A 134 -4.43 -6.89 -12.22
C TYR A 134 -4.27 -7.44 -10.80
N VAL A 135 -4.21 -8.76 -10.65
CA VAL A 135 -4.01 -9.40 -9.35
C VAL A 135 -2.52 -9.73 -9.22
N ASP A 136 -1.83 -9.08 -8.28
CA ASP A 136 -0.38 -9.15 -8.11
C ASP A 136 0.12 -10.61 -8.06
N ALA A 137 -0.46 -11.44 -7.16
CA ALA A 137 -0.27 -12.88 -7.19
C ALA A 137 -1.49 -13.70 -6.72
N ILE A 138 -1.59 -14.91 -7.27
CA ILE A 138 -2.53 -15.97 -6.86
C ILE A 138 -1.72 -17.23 -6.59
N LEU A 139 -1.78 -17.72 -5.34
CA LEU A 139 -1.06 -18.90 -4.86
C LEU A 139 -2.06 -20.04 -4.53
N PRO A 140 -1.68 -21.33 -4.62
CA PRO A 140 -2.46 -22.44 -4.06
C PRO A 140 -2.78 -22.24 -2.58
N SER A 141 -4.00 -22.58 -2.17
CA SER A 141 -4.37 -22.65 -0.74
C SER A 141 -3.96 -24.00 -0.14
N GLU A 142 -3.73 -24.01 1.18
CA GLU A 142 -3.58 -25.21 2.03
C GLU A 142 -4.74 -26.20 1.87
N LYS A 143 -5.93 -25.74 1.44
CA LYS A 143 -7.12 -26.58 1.12
C LYS A 143 -6.97 -27.40 -0.17
N GLY A 144 -5.90 -27.21 -0.93
CA GLY A 144 -5.68 -27.90 -2.22
C GLY A 144 -6.60 -27.39 -3.33
N LYS A 145 -6.55 -28.04 -4.51
CA LYS A 145 -7.39 -27.63 -5.67
C LYS A 145 -8.89 -27.82 -5.37
N PRO A 146 -9.77 -26.92 -5.81
CA PRO A 146 -9.55 -25.74 -6.68
C PRO A 146 -9.20 -24.44 -5.91
N TYR A 147 -8.85 -24.53 -4.63
CA TYR A 147 -8.68 -23.37 -3.76
C TYR A 147 -7.34 -22.66 -3.96
N VAL A 148 -7.40 -21.33 -3.94
CA VAL A 148 -6.27 -20.40 -4.06
C VAL A 148 -6.41 -19.25 -3.07
N SER A 149 -5.30 -18.60 -2.76
CA SER A 149 -5.21 -17.39 -1.94
C SER A 149 -4.68 -16.24 -2.80
N ILE A 150 -5.30 -15.07 -2.68
CA ILE A 150 -4.88 -13.84 -3.38
C ILE A 150 -3.94 -13.05 -2.47
N TYR A 151 -2.82 -12.62 -3.03
CA TYR A 151 -1.84 -11.75 -2.38
C TYR A 151 -1.70 -10.45 -3.17
N ASP A 152 -1.70 -9.33 -2.44
CA ASP A 152 -1.59 -7.96 -2.95
C ASP A 152 -0.50 -7.24 -2.13
N TRP A 153 0.56 -6.75 -2.76
CA TRP A 153 1.72 -6.17 -2.06
C TRP A 153 1.47 -4.70 -1.75
N LYS A 154 1.66 -4.29 -0.50
CA LYS A 154 1.44 -2.90 -0.08
C LYS A 154 2.67 -2.29 0.61
N THR A 155 3.25 -1.28 -0.04
CA THR A 155 4.26 -0.36 0.49
C THR A 155 3.66 0.75 1.37
N SER A 156 2.35 0.75 1.59
CA SER A 156 1.65 1.69 2.46
C SER A 156 1.82 1.35 3.95
N SER A 157 1.44 2.31 4.81
CA SER A 157 1.12 1.98 6.20
C SER A 157 -0.08 1.03 6.28
N LYS A 158 -0.20 0.27 7.38
CA LYS A 158 -1.29 -0.68 7.60
C LYS A 158 -2.65 0.01 7.68
N PHE A 159 -3.70 -0.68 7.23
CA PHE A 159 -5.07 -0.18 7.26
C PHE A 159 -5.75 -0.47 8.60
N THR A 160 -6.59 0.45 9.08
CA THR A 160 -7.39 0.31 10.30
C THR A 160 -8.72 1.06 10.17
N GLY A 161 -9.75 0.64 10.92
CA GLY A 161 -11.06 1.30 10.92
C GLY A 161 -11.66 1.41 9.51
N LYS A 162 -12.21 2.57 9.15
CA LYS A 162 -12.80 2.83 7.82
C LYS A 162 -11.85 2.48 6.67
N LYS A 163 -10.55 2.80 6.81
CA LYS A 163 -9.53 2.55 5.77
C LYS A 163 -9.28 1.07 5.50
N LEU A 164 -9.56 0.20 6.47
CA LEU A 164 -9.48 -1.26 6.28
C LEU A 164 -10.52 -1.74 5.28
N ASN A 165 -11.75 -1.24 5.38
CA ASN A 165 -12.82 -1.58 4.44
C ASN A 165 -12.61 -0.88 3.09
N GLU A 166 -12.23 0.40 3.08
CA GLU A 166 -11.94 1.14 1.85
C GLU A 166 -10.84 0.48 1.01
N ALA A 167 -9.79 -0.07 1.64
CA ALA A 167 -8.77 -0.87 0.95
C ALA A 167 -9.27 -2.30 0.61
N GLY A 168 -10.05 -2.92 1.51
CA GLY A 168 -10.53 -4.30 1.38
C GLY A 168 -11.43 -4.55 0.17
N ARG A 169 -12.13 -3.51 -0.29
CA ARG A 169 -12.87 -3.50 -1.56
C ARG A 169 -12.03 -3.95 -2.76
N GLN A 170 -10.73 -3.59 -2.84
CA GLN A 170 -9.85 -4.02 -3.93
C GLN A 170 -9.66 -5.55 -3.93
N LEU A 171 -9.39 -6.12 -2.75
CA LEU A 171 -9.21 -7.57 -2.57
C LEU A 171 -10.51 -8.36 -2.83
N LEU A 172 -11.66 -7.84 -2.37
CA LEU A 172 -12.97 -8.44 -2.66
C LEU A 172 -13.30 -8.40 -4.16
N MET A 173 -13.00 -7.29 -4.84
CA MET A 173 -13.15 -7.18 -6.30
C MET A 173 -12.32 -8.25 -7.02
N TYR A 174 -11.08 -8.50 -6.58
CA TYR A 174 -10.23 -9.56 -7.14
C TYR A 174 -10.79 -10.97 -6.88
N LYS A 175 -11.35 -11.23 -5.68
CA LYS A 175 -12.03 -12.50 -5.36
C LYS A 175 -13.20 -12.77 -6.30
N LEU A 176 -14.14 -11.83 -6.39
CA LEU A 176 -15.33 -11.96 -7.24
C LEU A 176 -14.94 -12.17 -8.70
N ALA A 177 -14.00 -11.38 -9.22
CA ALA A 177 -13.51 -11.50 -10.59
C ALA A 177 -12.94 -12.90 -10.88
N LEU A 178 -12.15 -13.47 -9.95
CA LEU A 178 -11.50 -14.76 -10.15
C LEU A 178 -12.48 -15.92 -10.10
N GLU A 179 -13.46 -15.87 -9.19
CA GLU A 179 -14.47 -16.94 -9.02
C GLU A 179 -15.60 -16.91 -10.06
N GLN A 180 -15.83 -15.76 -10.71
CA GLN A 180 -16.76 -15.62 -11.84
C GLN A 180 -16.13 -15.97 -13.20
N THR A 181 -14.82 -15.78 -13.38
CA THR A 181 -14.17 -15.91 -14.70
C THR A 181 -13.18 -17.08 -14.79
N THR A 182 -13.06 -17.89 -13.73
CA THR A 182 -12.24 -19.11 -13.72
C THR A 182 -12.88 -20.19 -12.84
N ASN A 183 -12.43 -21.44 -12.98
CA ASN A 183 -12.87 -22.56 -12.14
C ASN A 183 -12.18 -22.60 -10.75
N LEU A 184 -11.45 -21.55 -10.37
CA LEU A 184 -10.79 -21.44 -9.07
C LEU A 184 -11.77 -20.98 -7.98
N LYS A 185 -11.46 -21.30 -6.72
CA LYS A 185 -12.16 -20.76 -5.54
C LYS A 185 -11.18 -20.03 -4.64
N VAL A 186 -11.56 -18.87 -4.14
CA VAL A 186 -10.68 -18.01 -3.35
C VAL A 186 -10.95 -18.27 -1.88
N ASP A 187 -9.99 -18.93 -1.24
CA ASP A 187 -9.97 -19.28 0.17
C ASP A 187 -9.71 -18.05 1.04
N LYS A 188 -8.61 -17.34 0.77
CA LYS A 188 -8.16 -16.16 1.52
C LYS A 188 -7.80 -15.03 0.57
N ILE A 189 -7.98 -13.80 1.04
CA ILE A 189 -7.51 -12.57 0.37
C ILE A 189 -6.63 -11.81 1.35
N LEU A 190 -5.38 -11.51 0.97
CA LEU A 190 -4.36 -10.99 1.90
C LEU A 190 -3.61 -9.81 1.31
N TRP A 191 -3.29 -8.85 2.17
CA TRP A 191 -2.22 -7.88 1.93
C TRP A 191 -0.88 -8.44 2.39
N PHE A 192 0.14 -8.39 1.54
CA PHE A 192 1.53 -8.53 1.94
C PHE A 192 2.05 -7.14 2.31
N MET A 193 2.08 -6.84 3.62
CA MET A 193 2.39 -5.51 4.15
C MET A 193 3.91 -5.30 4.24
N VAL A 194 4.51 -4.87 3.12
CA VAL A 194 5.97 -4.73 2.91
C VAL A 194 6.67 -3.98 4.06
N LYS A 195 6.09 -2.86 4.52
CA LYS A 195 6.67 -2.03 5.60
C LYS A 195 6.71 -2.69 6.98
N TYR A 196 6.07 -3.85 7.15
CA TYR A 196 5.86 -4.48 8.44
C TYR A 196 6.40 -5.91 8.48
N VAL A 197 6.68 -6.37 9.69
CA VAL A 197 7.13 -7.73 10.00
C VAL A 197 6.39 -8.23 11.23
N TYR A 198 6.09 -9.52 11.29
CA TYR A 198 5.71 -10.16 12.55
C TYR A 198 6.97 -10.57 13.30
N VAL A 199 7.23 -9.90 14.42
CA VAL A 199 8.17 -10.41 15.41
C VAL A 199 7.44 -11.51 16.18
N CYS A 200 7.94 -12.73 16.02
CA CYS A 200 7.36 -13.94 16.60
C CYS A 200 8.17 -14.37 17.81
N THR A 201 7.51 -14.93 18.82
CA THR A 201 8.18 -15.44 20.03
C THR A 201 7.44 -16.61 20.66
N HIS A 202 8.17 -17.48 21.37
CA HIS A 202 7.61 -18.61 22.11
C HIS A 202 6.84 -18.13 23.35
N GLY A 203 5.51 -18.11 23.26
CA GLY A 203 4.63 -18.06 24.43
C GLY A 203 4.48 -19.43 25.10
N LYS A 204 3.89 -19.48 26.30
CA LYS A 204 3.76 -20.71 27.11
C LYS A 204 3.04 -21.88 26.41
N THR A 205 2.12 -21.59 25.48
CA THR A 205 1.27 -22.59 24.81
C THR A 205 1.11 -22.38 23.30
N LYS A 206 1.57 -21.23 22.78
CA LYS A 206 1.52 -20.90 21.35
C LYS A 206 2.53 -19.81 21.00
N VAL A 207 2.85 -19.69 19.71
CA VAL A 207 3.58 -18.54 19.17
C VAL A 207 2.79 -17.26 19.42
N ILE A 208 3.46 -16.23 19.92
CA ILE A 208 2.95 -14.86 20.01
C ILE A 208 3.55 -14.09 18.84
N LYS A 209 2.71 -13.54 17.96
CA LYS A 209 3.13 -12.69 16.83
C LYS A 209 2.78 -11.24 17.13
N LYS A 210 3.74 -10.32 16.97
CA LYS A 210 3.53 -8.87 17.08
C LYS A 210 3.97 -8.17 15.80
N MET A 211 3.03 -7.46 15.18
CA MET A 211 3.30 -6.65 13.99
C MET A 211 4.07 -5.38 14.38
N CYS A 212 5.26 -5.18 13.80
CA CYS A 212 6.12 -4.01 13.98
C CYS A 212 6.52 -3.41 12.63
N ASN A 213 6.88 -2.12 12.60
CA ASN A 213 7.56 -1.51 11.44
C ASN A 213 8.97 -2.11 11.29
N ARG A 214 9.36 -2.52 10.07
CA ARG A 214 10.65 -3.20 9.83
C ARG A 214 11.86 -2.35 10.20
N GLY A 215 11.84 -1.05 9.94
CA GLY A 215 12.97 -0.14 10.19
C GLY A 215 13.25 0.16 11.67
N LYS A 216 12.42 -0.35 12.59
CA LYS A 216 12.49 -0.08 14.04
C LYS A 216 11.93 -1.21 14.91
N TRP A 217 11.91 -2.44 14.41
CA TRP A 217 11.21 -3.54 15.08
C TRP A 217 11.82 -3.85 16.45
N VAL A 218 13.14 -3.76 16.61
CA VAL A 218 13.80 -3.94 17.92
C VAL A 218 13.41 -2.83 18.89
N LYS A 219 13.30 -1.57 18.44
CA LYS A 219 12.82 -0.44 19.25
C LYS A 219 11.41 -0.64 19.76
N GLU A 220 10.52 -1.17 18.91
CA GLU A 220 9.16 -1.55 19.33
C GLU A 220 9.14 -2.76 20.29
N MET A 221 10.16 -3.62 20.26
CA MET A 221 10.27 -4.83 21.10
C MET A 221 11.06 -4.62 22.40
N ARG A 222 11.74 -3.48 22.61
CA ARG A 222 12.66 -3.21 23.75
C ARG A 222 12.10 -3.71 25.09
N LYS A 223 10.89 -3.31 25.49
CA LYS A 223 10.25 -3.70 26.77
C LYS A 223 10.01 -5.22 26.94
N GLN A 224 9.93 -5.98 25.84
CA GLN A 224 9.81 -7.45 25.90
C GLN A 224 11.18 -8.12 25.98
N LEU A 225 12.19 -7.57 25.30
CA LEU A 225 13.58 -8.02 25.33
C LEU A 225 14.22 -7.75 26.71
N GLU A 226 14.05 -6.53 27.23
CA GLU A 226 14.36 -6.10 28.60
C GLU A 226 13.82 -7.10 29.63
N LYS A 227 12.52 -7.40 29.56
CA LYS A 227 11.88 -8.38 30.47
C LYS A 227 12.48 -9.79 30.35
N GLN A 228 12.89 -10.23 29.16
CA GLN A 228 13.55 -11.54 29.00
C GLN A 228 14.93 -11.55 29.67
N MET A 229 15.69 -10.47 29.59
CA MET A 229 17.01 -10.37 30.25
C MET A 229 16.90 -10.21 31.77
N LYS A 230 15.91 -9.45 32.27
CA LYS A 230 15.62 -9.35 33.72
C LYS A 230 15.21 -10.70 34.31
N ASN A 231 14.45 -11.52 33.57
CA ASN A 231 14.15 -12.90 33.98
C ASN A 231 15.40 -13.81 34.03
N LEU A 232 16.44 -13.50 33.24
CA LEU A 232 17.73 -14.20 33.23
C LEU A 232 18.75 -13.61 34.22
N ARG A 233 18.38 -12.54 34.95
CA ARG A 233 19.20 -11.84 35.97
C ARG A 233 20.45 -11.13 35.43
N TYR A 234 20.41 -10.63 34.20
CA TYR A 234 21.38 -9.62 33.74
C TYR A 234 21.20 -8.30 34.51
N ASP A 235 22.27 -7.51 34.64
CA ASP A 235 22.23 -6.22 35.32
C ASP A 235 21.50 -5.15 34.48
N ASP A 236 20.90 -4.15 35.14
CA ASP A 236 20.17 -3.07 34.46
C ASP A 236 21.06 -2.25 33.50
N PHE A 237 22.35 -2.04 33.82
CA PHE A 237 23.29 -1.32 32.95
C PHE A 237 23.69 -2.15 31.73
N GLU A 238 23.95 -3.45 31.91
CA GLU A 238 24.20 -4.38 30.81
C GLU A 238 23.00 -4.45 29.86
N ILE A 239 21.79 -4.53 30.42
CA ILE A 239 20.53 -4.58 29.68
C ILE A 239 20.35 -3.34 28.80
N GLU A 240 20.50 -2.14 29.35
CA GLU A 240 20.34 -0.91 28.55
C GLU A 240 21.42 -0.79 27.46
N LEU A 241 22.68 -1.12 27.77
CA LEU A 241 23.78 -1.12 26.79
C LEU A 241 23.56 -2.13 25.65
N MET A 242 23.13 -3.36 25.98
CA MET A 242 22.81 -4.39 24.98
C MET A 242 21.61 -3.98 24.11
N LEU A 243 20.58 -3.35 24.71
CA LEU A 243 19.38 -2.90 24.01
C LEU A 243 19.61 -1.66 23.15
N ASP A 244 20.47 -0.73 23.53
CA ASP A 244 20.80 0.43 22.69
C ASP A 244 21.54 0.01 21.43
N ASN A 245 22.51 -0.91 21.55
CA ASN A 245 23.18 -1.51 20.40
C ASN A 245 22.18 -2.28 19.52
N ALA A 246 21.30 -3.10 20.10
CA ALA A 246 20.29 -3.85 19.35
C ALA A 246 19.27 -2.92 18.63
N VAL A 247 18.90 -1.80 19.26
CA VAL A 247 18.01 -0.79 18.66
C VAL A 247 18.71 -0.02 17.54
N LYS A 248 19.98 0.35 17.72
CA LYS A 248 20.80 1.07 16.72
C LYS A 248 21.03 0.24 15.46
N GLU A 249 21.43 -1.02 15.62
CA GLU A 249 21.68 -1.93 14.49
C GLU A 249 20.40 -2.64 14.00
N ASN A 250 19.26 -2.41 14.66
CA ASN A 250 17.92 -2.97 14.39
C ASN A 250 17.91 -4.49 14.15
N ASN A 251 18.74 -5.20 14.92
CA ASN A 251 18.82 -6.66 14.99
C ASN A 251 19.15 -7.06 16.44
N LEU A 252 19.20 -8.36 16.74
CA LEU A 252 19.42 -8.85 18.11
C LEU A 252 20.86 -9.29 18.40
N ASN A 253 21.83 -9.09 17.51
CA ASN A 253 23.14 -9.74 17.58
C ASN A 253 23.92 -9.43 18.88
N SER A 254 23.72 -8.25 19.47
CA SER A 254 24.29 -7.81 20.75
C SER A 254 23.62 -8.42 21.99
N LEU A 255 22.57 -9.25 21.82
CA LEU A 255 21.85 -9.88 22.93
C LEU A 255 22.33 -11.33 23.18
N PRO A 256 22.11 -11.88 24.39
CA PRO A 256 22.43 -13.28 24.72
C PRO A 256 21.67 -14.30 23.86
N GLU A 257 22.25 -15.48 23.65
CA GLU A 257 21.63 -16.56 22.86
C GLU A 257 20.30 -17.02 23.45
N GLU A 258 20.19 -17.06 24.78
CA GLU A 258 18.99 -17.40 25.54
C GLU A 258 17.87 -16.36 25.39
N VAL A 259 18.16 -15.21 24.78
CA VAL A 259 17.19 -14.20 24.37
C VAL A 259 16.96 -14.30 22.86
N LYS A 260 18.01 -14.28 22.04
CA LYS A 260 17.92 -14.32 20.57
C LYS A 260 17.08 -15.50 20.08
N ASN A 261 17.38 -16.71 20.56
CA ASN A 261 16.69 -17.94 20.14
C ASN A 261 15.23 -18.05 20.62
N LYS A 262 14.70 -17.05 21.36
CA LYS A 262 13.26 -16.93 21.68
C LYS A 262 12.49 -16.09 20.66
N PHE A 263 13.14 -15.46 19.68
CA PHE A 263 12.51 -14.57 18.70
C PHE A 263 12.91 -14.91 17.27
N TRP A 264 11.97 -14.77 16.34
CA TRP A 264 12.24 -14.81 14.90
C TRP A 264 11.34 -13.80 14.17
N LEU A 265 11.61 -13.59 12.89
CA LEU A 265 10.85 -12.69 12.02
C LEU A 265 10.07 -13.51 10.99
N GLU A 266 8.81 -13.12 10.76
CA GLU A 266 7.96 -13.64 9.68
C GLU A 266 7.38 -12.47 8.88
N ASP A 267 7.12 -12.69 7.59
CA ASP A 267 6.54 -11.65 6.73
C ASP A 267 5.10 -11.30 7.12
N CYS A 268 4.78 -10.01 7.03
CA CYS A 268 3.53 -9.46 7.52
C CYS A 268 2.38 -9.61 6.52
N THR A 269 1.81 -10.81 6.43
CA THR A 269 0.55 -11.05 5.70
C THR A 269 -0.66 -10.73 6.56
N VAL A 270 -1.59 -9.91 6.06
CA VAL A 270 -2.83 -9.52 6.75
C VAL A 270 -4.03 -9.95 5.90
N GLU A 271 -4.79 -10.92 6.40
CA GLU A 271 -6.02 -11.41 5.76
C GLU A 271 -7.16 -10.39 5.91
N TYR A 272 -7.94 -10.18 4.85
CA TYR A 272 -9.19 -9.40 4.89
C TYR A 272 -10.40 -10.34 4.86
N GLU A 273 -11.11 -10.36 5.99
CA GLU A 273 -12.33 -11.18 6.19
C GLU A 273 -13.40 -10.87 5.14
N VAL A 274 -13.87 -11.92 4.44
CA VAL A 274 -14.98 -11.85 3.48
C VAL A 274 -16.30 -12.09 4.19
N THR A 275 -17.28 -11.19 4.00
CA THR A 275 -18.67 -11.39 4.42
C THR A 275 -19.62 -10.88 3.34
N ASP A 276 -20.88 -11.33 3.34
CA ASP A 276 -21.86 -10.93 2.33
C ASP A 276 -22.24 -9.44 2.43
N GLU A 277 -22.22 -8.84 3.63
CA GLU A 277 -22.42 -7.39 3.78
C GLU A 277 -21.31 -6.61 3.07
N LYS A 278 -20.05 -7.07 3.15
CA LYS A 278 -18.92 -6.41 2.46
C LYS A 278 -18.94 -6.63 0.95
N VAL A 279 -19.44 -7.77 0.48
CA VAL A 279 -19.67 -8.02 -0.95
C VAL A 279 -20.76 -7.11 -1.51
N ASN A 280 -21.82 -6.87 -0.75
CA ASN A 280 -22.89 -5.94 -1.13
C ASN A 280 -22.44 -4.47 -1.00
N GLU A 281 -21.67 -4.12 0.03
CA GLU A 281 -21.04 -2.80 0.19
C GLU A 281 -20.12 -2.46 -0.98
N LEU A 282 -19.30 -3.42 -1.44
CA LEU A 282 -18.47 -3.28 -2.63
C LEU A 282 -19.32 -2.99 -3.88
N LYS A 283 -20.39 -3.76 -4.10
CA LYS A 283 -21.28 -3.58 -5.27
C LYS A 283 -21.92 -2.20 -5.24
N ASN A 284 -22.53 -1.80 -4.13
CA ASN A 284 -23.16 -0.50 -3.96
C ASN A 284 -22.14 0.63 -4.18
N TYR A 285 -20.98 0.57 -3.54
CA TYR A 285 -19.89 1.53 -3.74
C TYR A 285 -19.51 1.70 -5.22
N ILE A 286 -19.45 0.61 -5.99
CA ILE A 286 -19.13 0.68 -7.41
C ILE A 286 -20.31 1.28 -8.21
N THR A 287 -21.53 0.77 -8.04
CA THR A 287 -22.70 1.23 -8.79
C THR A 287 -23.00 2.71 -8.53
N GLU A 288 -23.05 3.14 -7.27
CA GLU A 288 -23.24 4.55 -6.88
C GLU A 288 -22.12 5.45 -7.42
N THR A 289 -20.87 4.95 -7.47
CA THR A 289 -19.75 5.70 -8.04
C THR A 289 -19.87 5.84 -9.56
N VAL A 290 -20.24 4.77 -10.26
CA VAL A 290 -20.40 4.77 -11.73
C VAL A 290 -21.58 5.65 -12.12
N GLU A 291 -22.71 5.54 -11.44
CA GLU A 291 -23.86 6.45 -11.62
C GLU A 291 -23.45 7.91 -11.42
N ARG A 292 -22.75 8.25 -10.32
CA ARG A 292 -22.23 9.61 -10.08
C ARG A 292 -21.20 10.10 -11.10
N ILE A 293 -20.55 9.21 -11.86
CA ILE A 293 -19.62 9.57 -12.94
C ILE A 293 -20.38 9.82 -14.23
N GLU A 294 -21.31 8.96 -14.62
CA GLU A 294 -22.00 9.04 -15.92
C GLU A 294 -23.18 10.02 -15.90
N ASN A 295 -23.74 10.36 -14.73
CA ASN A 295 -24.72 11.45 -14.55
C ASN A 295 -24.10 12.86 -14.56
N LYS A 296 -22.77 13.00 -14.79
CA LYS A 296 -22.11 14.30 -14.96
C LYS A 296 -21.88 14.59 -16.44
N ASP A 297 -22.14 15.83 -16.83
CA ASP A 297 -21.70 16.35 -18.12
C ASP A 297 -20.16 16.31 -18.19
N ARG A 298 -19.64 15.81 -19.31
CA ARG A 298 -18.21 15.64 -19.57
C ARG A 298 -17.56 16.91 -20.16
N GLU A 299 -18.36 17.89 -20.58
CA GLU A 299 -17.88 19.17 -21.09
C GLU A 299 -17.98 20.31 -20.04
N ASP A 300 -18.88 20.19 -19.05
CA ASP A 300 -19.02 21.16 -17.96
C ASP A 300 -18.07 20.87 -16.78
N GLU A 301 -16.90 21.53 -16.79
CA GLU A 301 -15.91 21.45 -15.69
C GLU A 301 -16.50 21.77 -14.30
N ASN A 302 -17.57 22.55 -14.20
CA ASN A 302 -18.15 22.96 -12.91
C ASN A 302 -18.83 21.81 -12.16
N GLN A 303 -19.20 20.73 -12.84
CA GLN A 303 -19.79 19.54 -12.21
C GLN A 303 -18.75 18.67 -11.51
N TRP A 304 -17.44 18.88 -11.75
CA TRP A 304 -16.37 18.02 -11.25
C TRP A 304 -15.71 18.63 -10.02
N GLN A 305 -16.27 18.34 -8.85
CA GLN A 305 -15.91 19.01 -7.61
C GLN A 305 -14.49 18.66 -7.10
N PRO A 306 -13.70 19.64 -6.64
CA PRO A 306 -12.43 19.37 -5.98
C PRO A 306 -12.65 18.80 -4.58
N VAL A 307 -11.68 18.01 -4.10
CA VAL A 307 -11.65 17.61 -2.69
C VAL A 307 -11.60 18.85 -1.79
N LYS A 308 -12.44 18.91 -0.75
CA LYS A 308 -12.48 20.05 0.18
C LYS A 308 -11.12 20.23 0.86
N ILE A 309 -10.35 21.23 0.44
CA ILE A 309 -8.97 21.42 0.91
C ILE A 309 -8.98 21.97 2.34
N ASN A 310 -8.43 21.18 3.27
CA ASN A 310 -8.39 21.44 4.70
C ASN A 310 -7.24 20.65 5.33
N LYS A 311 -6.97 20.80 6.64
CA LYS A 311 -5.82 20.14 7.32
C LYS A 311 -5.76 18.61 7.22
N PHE A 312 -6.88 17.93 6.97
CA PHE A 312 -6.94 16.47 6.80
C PHE A 312 -6.72 16.03 5.34
N ASN A 313 -7.12 16.88 4.38
CA ASN A 313 -7.09 16.58 2.94
C ASN A 313 -5.92 17.27 2.20
N SER A 314 -5.25 18.24 2.82
CA SER A 314 -4.15 19.02 2.23
C SER A 314 -3.01 18.13 1.72
N PHE A 315 -2.69 17.05 2.43
CA PHE A 315 -1.70 16.05 2.03
C PHE A 315 -2.04 15.39 0.68
N TYR A 316 -3.32 15.14 0.41
CA TYR A 316 -3.75 14.60 -0.88
C TYR A 316 -3.44 15.62 -2.00
N CYS A 317 -3.81 16.89 -1.80
CA CYS A 317 -3.56 17.96 -2.76
C CYS A 317 -2.06 18.29 -2.94
N SER A 318 -1.24 18.16 -1.88
CA SER A 318 0.19 18.53 -1.91
C SER A 318 1.13 17.40 -2.34
N VAL A 319 0.74 16.14 -2.16
CA VAL A 319 1.60 14.97 -2.42
C VAL A 319 0.99 14.01 -3.44
N LEU A 320 -0.24 13.55 -3.21
CA LEU A 320 -0.79 12.37 -3.90
C LEU A 320 -1.38 12.71 -5.26
N CYS A 321 -2.11 13.82 -5.36
CA CYS A 321 -2.84 14.25 -6.56
C CYS A 321 -1.89 14.40 -7.77
N GLY A 322 -2.20 13.72 -8.87
CA GLY A 322 -1.45 13.79 -10.13
C GLY A 322 -1.44 15.19 -10.74
N HIS A 323 -2.49 15.99 -10.49
CA HIS A 323 -2.62 17.36 -11.01
C HIS A 323 -2.20 18.45 -10.01
N ARG A 324 -1.47 18.11 -8.93
CA ARG A 324 -1.10 19.06 -7.86
C ARG A 324 -0.35 20.32 -8.30
N LYS A 325 0.50 20.26 -9.34
CA LYS A 325 1.18 21.46 -9.89
C LYS A 325 0.29 22.32 -10.81
N THR A 326 -0.80 21.75 -11.36
CA THR A 326 -1.67 22.41 -12.34
C THR A 326 -3.00 22.89 -11.75
N CYS A 327 -3.54 22.19 -10.75
CA CYS A 327 -4.86 22.42 -10.13
C CYS A 327 -5.09 23.87 -9.66
N LYS A 328 -6.15 24.52 -10.17
CA LYS A 328 -6.53 25.89 -9.84
C LYS A 328 -6.88 26.06 -8.35
N PHE A 329 -7.78 25.22 -7.84
CA PHE A 329 -8.26 25.24 -6.45
C PHE A 329 -7.14 25.08 -5.41
N TYR A 330 -6.08 24.33 -5.72
CA TYR A 330 -4.94 24.19 -4.81
C TYR A 330 -4.01 25.41 -4.82
N LYS A 331 -3.86 26.09 -5.97
CA LYS A 331 -3.15 27.38 -6.05
C LYS A 331 -3.88 28.47 -5.28
N GLU A 332 -5.19 28.61 -5.49
CA GLU A 332 -6.08 29.52 -4.77
C GLU A 332 -6.00 29.31 -3.25
N PHE A 333 -5.97 28.05 -2.79
CA PHE A 333 -5.78 27.70 -1.37
C PHE A 333 -4.40 28.10 -0.85
N LEU A 334 -3.32 27.87 -1.61
CA LEU A 334 -1.96 28.26 -1.20
C LEU A 334 -1.81 29.79 -1.13
N GLU A 335 -2.37 30.53 -2.08
CA GLU A 335 -2.37 31.99 -2.11
C GLU A 335 -3.17 32.57 -0.93
N SER A 336 -4.41 32.08 -0.73
CA SER A 336 -5.25 32.47 0.42
C SER A 336 -4.56 32.28 1.77
N ASN A 337 -3.76 31.23 1.93
CA ASN A 337 -3.01 30.99 3.17
C ASN A 337 -1.70 31.80 3.26
N LYS A 338 -1.05 32.17 2.14
CA LYS A 338 0.07 33.13 2.14
C LYS A 338 -0.37 34.52 2.64
N PHE A 339 -1.56 34.99 2.27
CA PHE A 339 -2.09 36.25 2.79
C PHE A 339 -2.40 36.18 4.30
N LYS A 340 -2.94 35.05 4.79
CA LYS A 340 -3.13 34.84 6.24
C LYS A 340 -1.80 34.83 7.01
N LYS A 341 -0.77 34.14 6.50
CA LYS A 341 0.63 34.19 6.99
C LYS A 341 1.41 35.45 6.54
N LYS A 342 0.69 36.56 6.28
CA LYS A 342 1.23 37.93 6.27
C LYS A 342 0.59 38.83 7.33
N ASN A 343 -0.63 38.49 7.80
CA ASN A 343 -1.34 39.27 8.80
C ASN A 343 -1.17 38.73 10.23
N ASN A 344 -0.70 37.47 10.39
CA ASN A 344 -0.13 36.97 11.63
C ASN A 344 1.31 36.51 11.35
N THR A 345 2.28 37.23 11.89
CA THR A 345 3.67 36.76 12.02
C THR A 345 3.76 35.86 13.26
N ASP A 346 3.37 34.59 13.10
CA ASP A 346 3.95 33.41 13.76
C ASP A 346 3.23 32.13 13.32
N MET A 347 3.77 30.97 13.70
CA MET A 347 3.38 29.62 13.27
C MET A 347 3.59 29.29 11.78
N PHE A 348 4.73 28.66 11.48
CA PHE A 348 4.90 27.98 10.20
C PHE A 348 5.57 26.60 10.29
N ASP A 349 6.38 26.33 11.31
CA ASP A 349 7.11 25.06 11.44
C ASP A 349 6.20 23.85 11.75
N ASN A 350 4.98 24.10 12.22
CA ASN A 350 3.99 23.08 12.58
C ASN A 350 2.99 22.73 11.45
N LEU A 351 3.49 22.47 10.23
CA LEU A 351 2.70 21.84 9.16
C LEU A 351 3.10 20.38 8.86
N PHE A 352 4.26 19.92 9.34
CA PHE A 352 4.80 18.58 9.09
C PHE A 352 5.55 17.97 10.30
N SER A 353 5.27 18.47 11.51
CA SER A 353 5.71 17.90 12.80
C SER A 353 4.76 16.82 13.33
#